data_AF-A0A535N9M8-F1
#
_entry.id   AF-A0A535N9M8-F1
#
_cell.length_a   1.000
_cell.length_b   1.000
_cell.length_c   1.000
_cell.angle_alpha   90.00
_cell.angle_beta   90.00
_cell.angle_gamma   90.00
#
_symmetry.space_group_name_H-M   'P 1'
#
loop_
_entity.id
_entity.type
_entity.pdbx_description
1 polymer ?
#
loop_
_entity_poly.entity_id
_entity_poly.type
_entity_poly.pdbx_seq_one_letter_code
_entity_poly.pdbx_strand_id
1 'polypeptide(L)'
;MEELGRLPGIGPKTAQRLSFYILRAPRESVDRLATALVEVKARIRFCDDCFFIAEGERCTICLSSRRDRGVLCVVEEPLDVLAIERTAEYHGLYHVLHGALSPIDGVGPAELKIA
;
A
#
# COMPACT_ATOMS: atom_id res chain seq x y z
N MET A 1 -17.15 -10.09 -13.58
CA MET A 1 -17.99 -9.13 -12.84
C MET A 1 -17.84 -9.34 -11.34
N GLU A 2 -17.90 -10.59 -10.88
CA GLU A 2 -17.76 -10.98 -9.48
C GLU A 2 -16.46 -10.48 -8.83
N GLU A 3 -15.31 -10.70 -9.48
CA GLU A 3 -14.00 -10.26 -8.95
C GLU A 3 -13.90 -8.75 -8.70
N LEU A 4 -14.52 -7.91 -9.53
CA LEU A 4 -14.52 -6.46 -9.31
C LEU A 4 -15.31 -6.07 -8.05
N GLY A 5 -16.35 -6.83 -7.70
CA GLY A 5 -17.14 -6.59 -6.50
C GLY A 5 -16.47 -7.06 -5.21
N ARG A 6 -15.36 -7.81 -5.29
CA ARG A 6 -14.56 -8.23 -4.13
C ARG A 6 -13.57 -7.16 -3.69
N LEU A 7 -13.34 -6.13 -4.52
CA LEU A 7 -12.44 -5.03 -4.20
C LEU A 7 -13.07 -4.12 -3.12
N PRO A 8 -12.28 -3.65 -2.14
CA PRO A 8 -12.77 -2.78 -1.09
C PRO A 8 -13.38 -1.50 -1.69
N GLY A 9 -14.56 -1.10 -1.20
CA GLY A 9 -15.27 0.08 -1.69
C GLY A 9 -16.06 -0.11 -3.00
N ILE A 10 -16.05 -1.31 -3.61
CA ILE A 10 -16.77 -1.58 -4.85
C ILE A 10 -17.99 -2.49 -4.59
N GLY A 11 -19.17 -1.88 -4.45
CA GLY A 11 -20.43 -2.62 -4.36
C GLY A 11 -20.92 -3.17 -5.72
N PRO A 12 -21.97 -4.04 -5.72
CA PRO A 12 -22.45 -4.73 -6.92
C PRO A 12 -22.79 -3.80 -8.09
N LYS A 13 -23.43 -2.65 -7.81
CA LYS A 13 -23.78 -1.65 -8.83
C LYS A 13 -22.55 -1.01 -9.49
N THR A 14 -21.50 -0.75 -8.71
CA THR A 14 -20.25 -0.19 -9.24
C THR A 14 -19.47 -1.26 -10.01
N ALA A 15 -19.43 -2.50 -9.51
CA ALA A 15 -18.81 -3.63 -10.21
C ALA A 15 -19.45 -3.88 -11.58
N GLN A 16 -20.78 -3.80 -11.68
CA GLN A 16 -21.50 -3.91 -12.95
C GLN A 16 -21.13 -2.77 -13.90
N ARG A 17 -21.11 -1.52 -13.43
CA ARG A 17 -20.73 -0.34 -14.23
C ARG A 17 -19.30 -0.47 -14.79
N LEU A 18 -18.35 -0.89 -13.95
CA LEU A 18 -16.96 -1.13 -14.36
C LEU A 18 -16.86 -2.27 -15.37
N SER A 19 -17.64 -3.34 -15.19
CA SER A 19 -17.68 -4.46 -16.14
C SER A 19 -18.13 -4.03 -17.54
N PHE A 20 -19.18 -3.22 -17.64
CA PHE A 20 -19.64 -2.67 -18.93
C PHE A 20 -18.66 -1.67 -19.53
N TYR A 21 -17.94 -0.90 -18.70
CA TYR A 21 -16.87 -0.04 -19.17
C TYR A 21 -15.74 -0.85 -19.82
N ILE A 22 -15.25 -1.89 -19.14
CA ILE A 22 -14.18 -2.77 -19.64
C ILE A 22 -14.61 -3.47 -20.94
N LEU A 23 -15.87 -3.94 -21.03
CA LEU A 23 -16.39 -4.60 -22.22
C LEU A 23 -16.35 -3.70 -23.48
N ARG A 24 -16.49 -2.38 -23.30
CA ARG A 24 -16.48 -1.39 -24.39
C ARG A 24 -15.08 -0.81 -24.65
N ALA A 25 -14.13 -1.06 -23.77
CA ALA A 25 -12.79 -0.52 -23.89
C ALA A 25 -12.01 -1.25 -25.00
N PRO A 26 -11.06 -0.57 -25.67
CA PRO A 26 -10.13 -1.23 -26.58
C PRO A 26 -9.36 -2.34 -25.88
N ARG A 27 -9.15 -3.47 -26.57
CA ARG A 27 -8.44 -4.63 -26.02
C ARG A 27 -7.10 -4.27 -25.39
N GLU A 28 -6.33 -3.40 -26.05
CA GLU A 28 -5.04 -2.92 -25.58
C GLU A 28 -5.12 -2.22 -24.21
N SER A 29 -6.17 -1.43 -23.96
CA SER A 29 -6.37 -0.77 -22.66
C SER A 29 -6.65 -1.78 -21.56
N VAL A 30 -7.39 -2.85 -21.86
CA VAL A 30 -7.67 -3.93 -20.92
C VAL A 30 -6.41 -4.73 -20.62
N ASP A 31 -5.62 -5.05 -21.64
CA ASP A 31 -4.35 -5.77 -21.47
C ASP A 31 -3.36 -4.95 -20.61
N ARG A 32 -3.23 -3.64 -20.86
CA ARG A 32 -2.39 -2.75 -20.03
C ARG A 32 -2.84 -2.73 -18.56
N LEU A 33 -4.15 -2.67 -18.30
CA LEU A 33 -4.67 -2.71 -16.93
C LEU A 33 -4.38 -4.06 -16.25
N ALA A 34 -4.59 -5.17 -16.96
CA ALA A 34 -4.30 -6.51 -16.44
C ALA A 34 -2.82 -6.67 -16.10
N THR A 35 -1.92 -6.24 -17.01
CA THR A 35 -0.48 -6.24 -16.77
C THR A 35 -0.11 -5.39 -15.56
N ALA A 36 -0.64 -4.16 -15.44
CA ALA A 36 -0.35 -3.29 -14.31
C ALA A 36 -0.75 -3.91 -12.95
N LEU A 37 -1.90 -4.59 -12.89
CA LEU A 37 -2.34 -5.28 -11.67
C LEU A 37 -1.39 -6.42 -11.27
N VAL A 38 -0.94 -7.21 -12.24
CA VAL A 38 0.01 -8.30 -12.01
C VAL A 38 1.38 -7.75 -11.60
N GLU A 39 1.86 -6.73 -12.28
CA GLU A 39 3.15 -6.10 -11.98
C GLU A 39 3.20 -5.48 -10.59
N VAL A 40 2.15 -4.78 -10.17
CA VAL A 40 2.06 -4.22 -8.81
C VAL A 40 2.16 -5.34 -7.79
N LYS A 41 1.44 -6.45 -7.97
CA LYS A 41 1.49 -7.59 -7.04
C LYS A 41 2.85 -8.30 -7.04
N ALA A 42 3.56 -8.31 -8.17
CA ALA A 42 4.85 -8.99 -8.31
C ALA A 42 6.03 -8.15 -7.82
N ARG A 43 6.00 -6.82 -8.02
CA ARG A 43 7.13 -5.92 -7.77
C ARG A 43 7.06 -5.21 -6.43
N ILE A 44 5.85 -4.91 -5.95
CA ILE A 44 5.69 -4.18 -4.70
C ILE A 44 5.79 -5.17 -3.53
N ARG A 45 6.80 -4.93 -2.70
CA ARG A 45 7.04 -5.63 -1.45
C ARG A 45 7.12 -4.64 -0.30
N PHE A 46 7.21 -5.16 0.91
CA PHE A 46 7.55 -4.36 2.07
C PHE A 46 9.06 -4.17 2.16
N CYS A 47 9.47 -2.96 2.52
CA CYS A 47 10.83 -2.59 2.82
C CYS A 47 11.34 -3.43 3.99
N ASP A 48 12.55 -3.95 3.86
CA ASP A 48 13.16 -4.81 4.87
C ASP A 48 13.53 -4.04 6.16
N ASP A 49 13.63 -2.71 6.10
CA ASP A 49 14.01 -1.86 7.24
C ASP A 49 12.80 -1.26 7.98
N CYS A 50 11.77 -0.84 7.26
CA CYS A 50 10.68 -0.01 7.81
C CYS A 50 9.28 -0.49 7.49
N PHE A 51 9.17 -1.58 6.73
CA PHE A 51 7.91 -2.17 6.28
C PHE A 51 7.00 -1.26 5.44
N PHE A 52 7.46 -0.10 5.00
CA PHE A 52 6.77 0.69 3.98
C PHE A 52 6.84 0.01 2.60
N ILE A 53 6.02 0.43 1.64
CA ILE A 53 6.05 -0.12 0.28
C ILE A 53 7.37 0.20 -0.44
N ALA A 54 7.90 -0.78 -1.18
CA ALA A 54 9.14 -0.69 -1.94
C ALA A 54 9.06 -1.48 -3.26
N GLU A 55 9.76 -0.99 -4.30
CA GLU A 55 9.97 -1.71 -5.57
C GLU A 55 11.23 -2.61 -5.56
N GLY A 56 11.85 -2.78 -4.39
CA GLY A 56 13.06 -3.57 -4.16
C GLY A 56 13.19 -3.90 -2.67
N GLU A 57 14.39 -4.26 -2.20
CA GLU A 57 14.64 -4.60 -0.78
C GLU A 57 14.38 -3.42 0.17
N ARG A 58 14.71 -2.20 -0.27
CA ARG A 58 14.58 -0.98 0.53
C ARG A 58 13.75 0.09 -0.18
N CYS A 59 12.91 0.79 0.57
CA CYS A 59 12.12 1.91 0.03
C CYS A 59 13.00 3.14 -0.24
N THR A 60 12.48 4.05 -1.06
CA THR A 60 13.18 5.29 -1.43
C THR A 60 13.46 6.20 -0.23
N ILE A 61 12.65 6.11 0.83
CA ILE A 61 12.85 6.89 2.07
C ILE A 61 14.08 6.37 2.83
N CYS A 62 14.18 5.06 3.07
CA CYS A 62 15.34 4.46 3.76
C CYS A 62 16.65 4.60 2.98
N LEU A 63 16.58 4.58 1.64
CA LEU A 63 17.73 4.79 0.76
C LEU A 63 18.19 6.25 0.69
N SER A 64 17.33 7.21 1.05
CA SER A 64 17.66 8.63 0.94
C SER A 64 18.70 9.06 1.97
N SER A 65 19.81 9.63 1.50
CA SER A 65 20.84 10.23 2.36
C SER A 65 20.44 11.58 2.96
N ARG A 66 19.30 12.15 2.53
CA ARG A 66 18.79 13.44 3.01
C ARG A 66 17.91 13.31 4.25
N ARG A 67 17.60 12.09 4.66
CA ARG A 67 16.75 11.83 5.83
C ARG A 67 17.56 11.81 7.11
N ASP A 68 16.97 12.34 8.18
CA ASP A 68 17.52 12.24 9.52
C ASP A 68 17.33 10.81 10.05
N ARG A 69 18.44 10.13 10.33
CA ARG A 69 18.46 8.76 10.88
C ARG A 69 18.33 8.72 12.40
N GLY A 70 18.36 9.88 13.07
CA GLY A 70 18.18 9.99 14.52
C GLY A 70 16.71 10.01 14.96
N VAL A 71 15.77 10.12 14.02
CA VAL A 71 14.34 10.23 14.31
C VAL A 71 13.55 9.22 13.50
N LEU A 72 12.62 8.52 14.17
CA LEU A 72 11.75 7.51 13.58
C LEU A 72 10.29 7.83 13.90
N CYS A 73 9.45 7.94 12.86
CA CYS A 73 8.01 8.08 12.98
C CYS A 73 7.34 6.72 12.79
N VAL A 74 6.81 6.17 13.89
CA VAL A 74 6.05 4.91 13.86
C VAL A 74 4.61 5.22 13.46
N VAL A 75 4.10 4.53 12.45
CA VAL A 75 2.74 4.70 11.93
C VAL A 75 2.01 3.37 11.83
N GLU A 76 0.68 3.43 11.79
CA GLU A 76 -0.17 2.24 11.75
C GLU A 76 -0.15 1.61 10.36
N GLU A 77 -0.42 2.41 9.32
CA GLU A 77 -0.64 1.96 7.95
C GLU A 77 0.28 2.68 6.95
N PRO A 78 0.60 2.07 5.79
CA PRO A 78 1.40 2.75 4.75
C PRO A 78 0.80 4.07 4.26
N LEU A 79 -0.53 4.20 4.30
CA LEU A 79 -1.21 5.44 3.88
C LEU A 79 -0.90 6.62 4.81
N ASP A 80 -0.55 6.37 6.08
CA ASP A 80 -0.16 7.40 7.03
C ASP A 80 1.19 8.03 6.64
N VAL A 81 2.14 7.21 6.16
CA VAL A 81 3.41 7.72 5.60
C VAL A 81 3.12 8.71 4.46
N LEU A 82 2.21 8.35 3.54
CA LEU A 82 1.85 9.22 2.43
C LEU A 82 1.12 10.51 2.89
N ALA A 83 0.39 10.46 4.00
CA ALA A 83 -0.25 11.63 4.57
C ALA A 83 0.79 12.60 5.17
N ILE A 84 1.77 12.07 5.91
CA ILE A 84 2.85 12.88 6.52
C ILE A 84 3.80 13.42 5.44
N GLU A 85 4.21 12.61 4.46
CA GLU A 85 5.08 13.05 3.37
C GLU A 85 4.49 14.21 2.55
N ARG A 86 3.15 14.27 2.44
CA ARG A 86 2.44 15.35 1.74
C ARG A 86 2.57 16.72 2.42
N THR A 87 2.91 16.77 3.71
CA THR A 87 3.17 18.06 4.39
C THR A 87 4.53 18.63 4.02
N ALA A 88 5.47 17.78 3.60
CA ALA A 88 6.88 18.13 3.37
C ALA A 88 7.62 18.70 4.59
N GLU A 89 7.08 18.54 5.79
CA GLU A 89 7.66 19.06 7.05
C GLU A 89 8.44 18.00 7.83
N TYR A 90 8.23 16.71 7.53
CA TYR A 90 8.92 15.61 8.19
C TYR A 90 10.10 15.11 7.35
N HIS A 91 11.28 15.02 7.97
CA HIS A 91 12.52 14.61 7.31
C HIS A 91 13.19 13.39 7.95
N GLY A 92 12.55 12.75 8.93
CA GLY A 92 13.04 11.52 9.55
C GLY A 92 12.72 10.26 8.76
N LEU A 93 12.96 9.10 9.38
CA LEU A 93 12.58 7.78 8.87
C LEU A 93 11.20 7.38 9.36
N TYR A 94 10.61 6.35 8.75
CA TYR A 94 9.34 5.78 9.20
C TYR A 94 9.51 4.33 9.64
N HIS A 95 8.50 3.84 10.35
CA HIS A 95 8.29 2.42 10.62
C HIS A 95 6.81 2.12 10.57
N VAL A 96 6.38 1.18 9.73
CA VAL A 96 4.96 0.87 9.50
C VAL A 96 4.59 -0.41 10.23
N LEU A 97 3.61 -0.33 11.13
CA LEU A 97 3.19 -1.45 11.98
C LEU A 97 2.31 -2.48 11.26
N HIS A 98 1.61 -2.06 10.19
CA HIS A 98 0.58 -2.84 9.48
C HIS A 98 -0.61 -3.21 10.38
N GLY A 99 -1.11 -2.20 11.08
CA GLY A 99 -2.29 -2.28 11.93
C GLY A 99 -2.03 -1.81 13.36
N ALA A 100 -3.09 -1.90 14.17
CA ALA A 100 -3.08 -1.54 15.58
C ALA A 100 -3.47 -2.73 16.46
N LEU A 101 -3.13 -2.63 17.75
CA LEU A 101 -3.59 -3.59 18.76
C LEU A 101 -5.11 -3.55 18.85
N SER A 102 -5.75 -4.69 18.61
CA SER A 102 -7.20 -4.85 18.75
C SER A 102 -7.50 -6.17 19.48
N PRO A 103 -7.68 -6.15 20.80
CA PRO A 103 -8.08 -7.32 21.57
C PRO A 103 -9.41 -7.92 21.11
N ILE A 104 -10.31 -7.08 20.58
CA ILE A 104 -11.63 -7.51 20.08
C ILE A 104 -11.48 -8.36 18.82
N ASP A 105 -10.55 -7.97 17.94
CA ASP A 105 -10.27 -8.69 16.69
C ASP A 105 -9.17 -9.75 16.85
N GLY A 106 -8.66 -9.94 18.07
CA GLY A 106 -7.58 -10.88 18.38
C GLY A 106 -6.20 -10.47 17.85
N VAL A 107 -6.00 -9.19 17.54
CA VAL A 107 -4.73 -8.64 17.05
C VAL A 107 -3.87 -8.20 18.24
N GLY A 108 -2.79 -8.93 18.49
CA GLY A 108 -1.79 -8.63 19.49
C GLY A 108 -0.47 -8.09 18.90
N PRO A 109 0.59 -7.96 19.72
CA PRO A 109 1.87 -7.45 19.26
C PRO A 109 2.59 -8.33 18.22
N ALA A 110 2.33 -9.63 18.22
CA ALA A 110 2.98 -10.59 17.32
C ALA A 110 2.48 -10.47 15.87
N GLU A 111 1.28 -9.92 15.70
CA GLU A 111 0.64 -9.67 14.42
C GLU A 111 1.11 -8.34 13.80
N LEU A 112 1.78 -7.50 14.58
CA LEU A 112 2.29 -6.19 14.16
C LEU A 112 3.79 -6.26 13.87
N LYS A 113 4.26 -5.33 13.04
CA LYS A 113 5.69 -5.17 12.78
C LYS A 113 6.34 -4.38 13.92
N ILE A 114 6.56 -5.00 15.07
CA ILE A 114 7.18 -4.33 16.25
C ILE A 114 8.66 -4.70 16.45
N ALA A 115 9.11 -5.83 15.88
CA ALA A 115 10.44 -6.41 16.08
C ALA A 115 11.45 -6.04 14.99
#